data_AF-A0A7C1JNS5-F1
#
_entry.id   AF-A0A7C1JNS5-F1
#
_cell.length_a   1.000
_cell.length_b   1.000
_cell.length_c   1.000
_cell.angle_alpha   90.00
_cell.angle_beta   90.00
_cell.angle_gamma   90.00
#
_symmetry.space_group_name_H-M   'P 1'
#
loop_
_entity.id
_entity.type
_entity.pdbx_description
1 polymer ?
#
loop_
_entity_poly.entity_id
_entity_poly.type
_entity_poly.pdbx_seq_one_letter_code
_entity_poly.pdbx_strand_id
1 'polypeptide(L)'
;MSVHAQPTVTLTIEGAGQGSGKVTSFDEGINCTISTGVVSGDCTENYEPVTYITLTATPDPGSSFIRWSGDCSGTSPSIVVGISRNMTCTATFGPPRLLFEEDFSEGIPSAWQVVDGGSGGGAASTWTTANPGNRNFGPPFVEPFAIVDSDAADPNATQDEQLITPWISVEPCPGNPRKVFISFSDYMKRLEAERADVAISVDGTSWARKHGWSGAVYPVRPQTTILNLTNELAGATSFKVRFHYYNASDDYYWAIDNVRVFCEDPSLGIENYPLYLPLVLRMQ
;
A
#
# COMPACT_ATOMS: atom_id res chain seq x y z
N MET A 1 -59.73 19.44 3.58
CA MET A 1 -58.30 19.82 3.47
C MET A 1 -57.69 18.90 2.43
N SER A 2 -57.34 19.41 1.24
CA SER A 2 -56.58 18.63 0.27
C SER A 2 -55.12 18.69 0.69
N VAL A 3 -54.53 17.55 0.99
CA VAL A 3 -53.09 17.44 1.24
C VAL A 3 -52.42 17.58 -0.14
N HIS A 4 -51.84 18.74 -0.42
CA HIS A 4 -50.94 18.87 -1.55
C HIS A 4 -49.65 18.13 -1.17
N ALA A 5 -49.42 16.94 -1.74
CA ALA A 5 -48.12 16.31 -1.69
C ALA A 5 -47.10 17.28 -2.31
N GLN A 6 -46.06 17.65 -1.55
CA GLN A 6 -44.99 18.48 -2.09
C GLN A 6 -44.24 17.67 -3.16
N PRO A 7 -43.86 18.29 -4.29
CA PRO A 7 -43.06 17.61 -5.28
C PRO A 7 -41.68 17.30 -4.69
N THR A 8 -41.26 16.04 -4.75
CA THR A 8 -39.92 15.62 -4.37
C THR A 8 -38.92 15.93 -5.49
N VAL A 9 -37.65 16.00 -5.11
CA VAL A 9 -36.51 16.16 -6.02
C VAL A 9 -35.54 15.00 -5.83
N THR A 10 -34.91 14.56 -6.91
CA THR A 10 -34.07 13.37 -6.92
C THR A 10 -32.60 13.71 -6.70
N LEU A 11 -31.96 13.05 -5.75
CA LEU A 11 -30.50 12.97 -5.67
C LEU A 11 -30.04 11.72 -6.41
N THR A 12 -29.05 11.86 -7.30
CA THR A 12 -28.41 10.76 -8.01
C THR A 12 -26.92 10.72 -7.68
N ILE A 13 -26.41 9.53 -7.38
CA ILE A 13 -24.97 9.30 -7.22
C ILE A 13 -24.40 8.69 -8.50
N GLU A 14 -23.30 9.26 -8.97
CA GLU A 14 -22.49 8.73 -10.07
C GLU A 14 -21.09 8.34 -9.57
N GLY A 15 -20.40 7.49 -10.33
CA GLY A 15 -19.05 7.04 -10.05
C GLY A 15 -18.05 7.57 -11.08
N ALA A 16 -16.80 7.77 -10.67
CA ALA A 16 -15.68 8.06 -11.56
C ALA A 16 -14.36 7.47 -11.06
N GLY A 17 -13.37 7.40 -11.94
CA GLY A 17 -12.02 6.94 -11.65
C GLY A 17 -11.83 5.42 -11.77
N GLN A 18 -10.64 4.94 -11.40
CA GLN A 18 -10.22 3.54 -11.56
C GLN A 18 -10.25 2.74 -10.25
N GLY A 19 -10.58 3.38 -9.13
CA GLY A 19 -10.77 2.71 -7.85
C GLY A 19 -12.20 2.22 -7.68
N SER A 20 -12.46 1.60 -6.53
CA SER A 20 -13.77 1.17 -6.10
C SER A 20 -14.08 1.64 -4.68
N GLY A 21 -15.36 1.63 -4.31
CA GLY A 21 -15.85 2.06 -3.01
C GLY A 21 -17.36 2.13 -2.94
N LYS A 22 -17.86 2.53 -1.78
CA LYS A 22 -19.28 2.74 -1.53
C LYS A 22 -19.60 4.19 -1.25
N VAL A 23 -20.83 4.60 -1.55
CA VAL A 23 -21.39 5.87 -1.09
C VAL A 23 -22.67 5.57 -0.33
N THR A 24 -22.76 6.05 0.92
CA THR A 24 -23.97 5.93 1.74
C THR A 24 -24.44 7.30 2.22
N SER A 25 -25.74 7.41 2.50
CA SER A 25 -26.31 8.55 3.22
C SER A 25 -26.63 8.19 4.67
N PHE A 26 -26.64 9.18 5.56
CA PHE A 26 -26.93 8.96 6.99
C PHE A 26 -28.36 8.45 7.27
N ASP A 27 -29.31 8.79 6.40
CA ASP A 27 -30.70 8.32 6.46
C ASP A 27 -30.91 6.96 5.78
N GLU A 28 -29.84 6.32 5.32
CA GLU A 28 -29.83 5.01 4.64
C GLU A 28 -30.57 4.95 3.29
N GLY A 29 -31.02 6.09 2.74
CA GLY A 29 -31.68 6.16 1.43
C GLY A 29 -30.74 6.02 0.22
N ILE A 30 -29.42 6.20 0.42
CA ILE A 30 -28.38 5.95 -0.57
C ILE A 30 -27.47 4.83 -0.08
N ASN A 31 -27.24 3.83 -0.92
CA ASN A 31 -26.29 2.73 -0.71
C ASN A 31 -25.72 2.24 -2.04
N CYS A 32 -24.84 3.05 -2.61
CA CYS A 32 -24.15 2.79 -3.86
C CYS A 32 -22.90 1.95 -3.68
N THR A 33 -22.60 1.14 -4.69
CA THR A 33 -21.28 0.59 -4.94
C THR A 33 -20.74 1.13 -6.26
N ILE A 34 -19.54 1.68 -6.24
CA ILE A 34 -18.80 2.18 -7.39
C ILE A 34 -17.60 1.27 -7.63
N SER A 35 -17.46 0.74 -8.84
CA SER A 35 -16.29 -0.03 -9.25
C SER A 35 -15.79 0.49 -10.58
N THR A 36 -14.55 0.97 -10.63
CA THR A 36 -13.92 1.50 -11.86
C THR A 36 -14.81 2.52 -12.57
N GLY A 37 -15.42 3.43 -11.80
CA GLY A 37 -16.34 4.45 -12.28
C GLY A 37 -17.76 3.97 -12.62
N VAL A 38 -18.04 2.66 -12.56
CA VAL A 38 -19.37 2.10 -12.80
C VAL A 38 -20.17 2.07 -11.49
N VAL A 39 -21.36 2.66 -11.49
CA VAL A 39 -22.30 2.67 -10.36
C VAL A 39 -23.22 1.46 -10.38
N SER A 40 -23.50 0.91 -9.20
CA SER A 40 -24.48 -0.15 -8.94
C SER A 40 -25.08 -0.01 -7.53
N GLY A 41 -26.17 -0.73 -7.23
CA GLY A 41 -26.86 -0.63 -5.94
C GLY A 41 -27.93 0.47 -5.92
N ASP A 42 -28.22 0.99 -4.72
CA ASP A 42 -29.23 2.03 -4.54
C ASP A 42 -28.57 3.42 -4.60
N CYS A 43 -28.69 4.07 -5.76
CA CYS A 43 -27.97 5.30 -6.07
C CYS A 43 -28.85 6.50 -6.36
N THR A 44 -30.14 6.38 -6.05
CA THR A 44 -31.10 7.43 -6.29
C THR A 44 -32.10 7.49 -5.15
N GLU A 45 -32.29 8.66 -4.56
CA GLU A 45 -33.30 8.87 -3.52
C GLU A 45 -34.06 10.18 -3.76
N ASN A 46 -35.34 10.20 -3.41
CA ASN A 46 -36.21 11.35 -3.53
C ASN A 46 -36.37 12.05 -2.18
N TYR A 47 -36.10 13.35 -2.18
CA TYR A 47 -36.17 14.19 -1.00
C TYR A 47 -37.17 15.33 -1.16
N GLU A 48 -37.68 15.83 -0.03
CA GLU A 48 -38.31 17.15 -0.03
C GLU A 48 -37.25 18.23 -0.29
N PRO A 49 -37.56 19.28 -1.06
CA PRO A 49 -36.63 20.40 -1.25
C PRO A 49 -36.22 21.04 0.09
N VAL A 50 -35.00 21.56 0.13
CA VAL A 50 -34.37 22.19 1.32
C VAL A 50 -33.99 21.18 2.42
N THR A 51 -33.88 19.89 2.07
CA THR A 51 -33.33 18.84 2.95
C THR A 51 -31.80 18.90 2.97
N TYR A 52 -31.18 18.65 4.13
CA TYR A 52 -29.73 18.48 4.25
C TYR A 52 -29.42 17.04 4.64
N ILE A 53 -28.59 16.36 3.85
CA ILE A 53 -28.12 15.01 4.16
C ILE A 53 -26.60 14.99 4.27
N THR A 54 -26.06 13.98 4.96
CA THR A 54 -24.63 13.69 4.93
C THR A 54 -24.39 12.49 4.02
N LEU A 55 -23.58 12.67 3.00
CA LEU A 55 -23.05 11.60 2.16
C LEU A 55 -21.68 11.19 2.68
N THR A 56 -21.41 9.89 2.71
CA THR A 56 -20.12 9.31 3.09
C THR A 56 -19.61 8.40 1.98
N ALA A 57 -18.46 8.73 1.41
CA ALA A 57 -17.73 7.88 0.49
C ALA A 57 -16.70 7.02 1.23
N THR A 58 -16.78 5.71 1.04
CA THR A 58 -16.04 4.67 1.75
C THR A 58 -15.28 3.85 0.71
N PRO A 59 -14.00 4.15 0.42
CA PRO A 59 -13.23 3.39 -0.56
C PRO A 59 -13.10 1.92 -0.16
N ASP A 60 -13.16 1.05 -1.16
CA ASP A 60 -12.88 -0.37 -0.97
C ASP A 60 -11.38 -0.59 -0.69
N PRO A 61 -11.00 -1.77 -0.20
CA PRO A 61 -9.60 -2.18 -0.12
C PRO A 61 -8.83 -1.94 -1.42
N GLY A 62 -7.64 -1.35 -1.32
CA GLY A 62 -6.80 -1.06 -2.50
C GLY A 62 -7.30 0.11 -3.36
N SER A 63 -8.18 0.96 -2.83
CA SER A 63 -8.63 2.20 -3.46
C SER A 63 -8.56 3.38 -2.48
N SER A 64 -8.63 4.59 -3.01
CA SER A 64 -8.74 5.84 -2.27
C SER A 64 -9.85 6.69 -2.86
N PHE A 65 -10.63 7.35 -2.01
CA PHE A 65 -11.51 8.41 -2.47
C PHE A 65 -10.65 9.62 -2.85
N ILE A 66 -10.96 10.21 -4.00
CA ILE A 66 -10.23 11.36 -4.52
C ILE A 66 -11.00 12.66 -4.23
N ARG A 67 -12.28 12.72 -4.62
CA ARG A 67 -13.11 13.93 -4.52
C ARG A 67 -14.58 13.68 -4.87
N TRP A 68 -15.40 14.64 -4.47
CA TRP A 68 -16.75 14.86 -4.98
C TRP A 68 -16.74 15.82 -6.19
N SER A 69 -17.68 15.63 -7.11
CA SER A 69 -17.96 16.57 -8.20
C SER A 69 -19.42 16.53 -8.68
N GLY A 70 -19.72 17.26 -9.76
CA GLY A 70 -21.09 17.47 -10.23
C GLY A 70 -21.74 18.60 -9.43
N ASP A 71 -22.90 18.31 -8.85
CA ASP A 71 -23.60 19.21 -7.94
C ASP A 71 -23.07 19.15 -6.50
N CYS A 72 -22.17 18.20 -6.21
CA CYS A 72 -21.38 18.13 -4.98
C CYS A 72 -19.94 18.59 -5.22
N SER A 73 -19.21 18.95 -4.15
CA SER A 73 -17.79 19.32 -4.25
C SER A 73 -17.05 19.08 -2.94
N GLY A 74 -15.72 19.01 -3.03
CA GLY A 74 -14.83 18.83 -1.88
C GLY A 74 -14.02 17.54 -1.97
N THR A 75 -12.96 17.49 -1.17
CA THR A 75 -12.06 16.33 -1.05
C THR A 75 -12.30 15.53 0.23
N SER A 76 -13.12 16.06 1.15
CA SER A 76 -13.58 15.30 2.31
C SER A 76 -14.51 14.17 1.83
N PRO A 77 -14.31 12.92 2.26
CA PRO A 77 -15.18 11.80 1.90
C PRO A 77 -16.55 11.88 2.56
N SER A 78 -16.66 12.59 3.69
CA SER A 78 -17.94 12.94 4.29
C SER A 78 -18.28 14.40 3.98
N ILE A 79 -19.42 14.64 3.34
CA ILE A 79 -19.92 15.98 2.98
C ILE A 79 -21.39 16.15 3.35
N VAL A 80 -21.77 17.38 3.71
CA VAL A 80 -23.17 17.78 3.87
C VAL A 80 -23.68 18.36 2.56
N VAL A 81 -24.81 17.85 2.05
CA VAL A 81 -25.42 18.24 0.78
C VAL A 81 -26.78 18.87 1.05
N GLY A 82 -26.97 20.11 0.61
CA GLY A 82 -28.28 20.78 0.62
C GLY A 82 -29.05 20.49 -0.66
N ILE A 83 -30.11 19.68 -0.56
CA ILE A 83 -30.90 19.21 -1.69
C ILE A 83 -32.03 20.19 -1.96
N SER A 84 -31.93 20.97 -3.04
CA SER A 84 -32.94 21.99 -3.40
C SER A 84 -33.56 21.80 -4.78
N ARG A 85 -33.02 20.88 -5.58
CA ARG A 85 -33.45 20.52 -6.94
C ARG A 85 -32.96 19.10 -7.23
N ASN A 86 -33.25 18.59 -8.42
CA ASN A 86 -32.58 17.39 -8.89
C ASN A 86 -31.07 17.63 -8.93
N MET A 87 -30.31 16.76 -8.28
CA MET A 87 -28.86 16.90 -8.11
C MET A 87 -28.15 15.61 -8.50
N THR A 88 -27.00 15.75 -9.14
CA THR A 88 -26.10 14.63 -9.44
C THR A 88 -24.77 14.84 -8.75
N CYS A 89 -24.43 13.96 -7.82
CA CYS A 89 -23.17 13.98 -7.10
C CYS A 89 -22.28 12.81 -7.54
N THR A 90 -21.09 13.12 -8.05
CA THR A 90 -20.14 12.11 -8.51
C THR A 90 -19.08 11.86 -7.45
N ALA A 91 -18.93 10.62 -6.98
CA ALA A 91 -17.81 10.19 -6.16
C ALA A 91 -16.69 9.62 -7.06
N THR A 92 -15.47 10.15 -6.92
CA THR A 92 -14.30 9.63 -7.65
C THR A 92 -13.45 8.76 -6.74
N PHE A 93 -13.22 7.49 -7.13
CA PHE A 93 -12.28 6.59 -6.48
C PHE A 93 -11.09 6.31 -7.40
N GLY A 94 -9.89 6.21 -6.84
CA GLY A 94 -8.67 5.87 -7.57
C GLY A 94 -7.79 4.90 -6.79
N PRO A 95 -6.61 4.55 -7.31
CA PRO A 95 -5.64 3.75 -6.56
C PRO A 95 -5.12 4.51 -5.32
N PRO A 96 -4.52 3.81 -4.34
CA PRO A 96 -3.80 4.43 -3.24
C PRO A 96 -2.70 5.33 -3.76
N ARG A 97 -2.35 6.36 -2.99
CA ARG A 97 -1.31 7.30 -3.41
C ARG A 97 0.06 6.63 -3.28
N LEU A 98 0.65 6.27 -4.42
CA LEU A 98 2.00 5.72 -4.50
C LEU A 98 3.03 6.81 -4.16
N LEU A 99 3.94 6.51 -3.24
CA LEU A 99 5.04 7.38 -2.82
C LEU A 99 6.38 6.90 -3.36
N PHE A 100 6.52 5.59 -3.54
CA PHE A 100 7.73 4.94 -3.98
C PHE A 100 7.40 3.57 -4.57
N GLU A 101 8.09 3.19 -5.64
CA GLU A 101 8.01 1.86 -6.25
C GLU A 101 9.38 1.45 -6.79
N GLU A 102 9.71 0.17 -6.60
CA GLU A 102 10.88 -0.50 -7.15
C GLU A 102 10.54 -1.96 -7.44
N ASP A 103 10.79 -2.41 -8.68
CA ASP A 103 10.58 -3.79 -9.13
C ASP A 103 11.88 -4.50 -9.52
N PHE A 104 13.03 -3.85 -9.31
CA PHE A 104 14.39 -4.31 -9.58
C PHE A 104 14.65 -4.76 -11.03
N SER A 105 13.76 -4.40 -11.94
CA SER A 105 13.78 -4.72 -13.37
C SER A 105 15.09 -4.37 -14.08
N GLU A 106 15.68 -3.26 -13.69
CA GLU A 106 16.91 -2.70 -14.23
C GLU A 106 18.10 -2.87 -13.26
N GLY A 107 17.95 -3.76 -12.27
CA GLY A 107 18.91 -3.96 -11.19
C GLY A 107 18.61 -3.12 -9.95
N ILE A 108 19.48 -3.21 -8.93
CA ILE A 108 19.39 -2.35 -7.74
C ILE A 108 19.79 -0.92 -8.15
N PRO A 109 18.89 0.08 -8.06
CA PRO A 109 19.23 1.44 -8.48
C PRO A 109 20.32 2.06 -7.61
N SER A 110 21.15 2.92 -8.19
CA SER A 110 22.24 3.60 -7.49
C SER A 110 21.80 4.53 -6.34
N ALA A 111 20.52 4.88 -6.28
CA ALA A 111 19.93 5.65 -5.18
C ALA A 111 19.70 4.80 -3.92
N TRP A 112 19.64 3.47 -4.07
CA TRP A 112 19.63 2.54 -2.95
C TRP A 112 21.05 2.37 -2.42
N GLN A 113 21.14 2.13 -1.12
CA GLN A 113 22.39 1.84 -0.45
C GLN A 113 22.45 0.35 -0.14
N VAL A 114 23.47 -0.30 -0.69
CA VAL A 114 23.86 -1.66 -0.32
C VAL A 114 24.98 -1.55 0.72
N VAL A 115 24.81 -2.21 1.86
CA VAL A 115 25.83 -2.28 2.91
C VAL A 115 26.25 -3.74 3.05
N ASP A 116 27.51 -3.98 2.70
CA ASP A 116 28.21 -5.24 2.94
C ASP A 116 28.80 -5.20 4.35
N GLY A 117 28.08 -5.81 5.30
CA GLY A 117 28.49 -5.88 6.70
C GLY A 117 29.15 -7.21 7.07
N GLY A 118 28.98 -8.23 6.23
CA GLY A 118 29.47 -9.58 6.43
C GLY A 118 30.93 -9.76 6.03
N SER A 119 31.30 -11.01 5.82
CA SER A 119 32.61 -11.42 5.33
C SER A 119 32.55 -12.17 4.00
N GLY A 120 31.38 -12.22 3.37
CA GLY A 120 31.18 -12.90 2.10
C GLY A 120 31.84 -12.17 0.94
N GLY A 121 32.60 -12.90 0.11
CA GLY A 121 33.19 -12.37 -1.12
C GLY A 121 32.43 -12.84 -2.37
N GLY A 122 32.67 -12.17 -3.50
CA GLY A 122 32.16 -12.59 -4.82
C GLY A 122 30.77 -12.03 -5.17
N ALA A 123 30.11 -12.65 -6.16
CA ALA A 123 28.82 -12.17 -6.69
C ALA A 123 27.63 -12.33 -5.70
N ALA A 124 27.82 -13.08 -4.62
CA ALA A 124 26.88 -13.29 -3.52
C ALA A 124 27.32 -12.61 -2.21
N SER A 125 28.26 -11.65 -2.29
CA SER A 125 28.78 -10.93 -1.12
C SER A 125 27.69 -10.17 -0.37
N THR A 126 26.71 -9.63 -1.09
CA THR A 126 25.66 -8.80 -0.53
C THR A 126 24.43 -8.79 -1.43
N TRP A 127 23.45 -7.93 -1.13
CA TRP A 127 22.26 -7.74 -1.95
C TRP A 127 22.60 -7.49 -3.42
N THR A 128 22.02 -8.30 -4.31
CA THR A 128 22.29 -8.28 -5.74
C THR A 128 21.04 -8.67 -6.54
N THR A 129 21.02 -8.33 -7.82
CA THR A 129 20.05 -8.85 -8.79
C THR A 129 20.67 -9.88 -9.74
N ALA A 130 21.93 -10.26 -9.53
CA ALA A 130 22.64 -11.23 -10.35
C ALA A 130 22.20 -12.69 -10.12
N ASN A 131 21.39 -12.95 -9.09
CA ASN A 131 20.82 -14.26 -8.77
C ASN A 131 21.87 -15.40 -8.77
N PRO A 132 22.90 -15.32 -7.91
CA PRO A 132 24.08 -16.20 -7.98
C PRO A 132 23.76 -17.69 -7.80
N GLY A 133 22.71 -18.02 -7.05
CA GLY A 133 22.21 -19.40 -6.89
C GLY A 133 21.24 -19.87 -7.99
N ASN A 134 21.01 -19.08 -9.05
CA ASN A 134 20.07 -19.36 -10.14
C ASN A 134 18.67 -19.76 -9.61
N ARG A 135 18.13 -18.94 -8.71
CA ARG A 135 16.86 -19.20 -8.01
C ARG A 135 15.68 -18.83 -8.90
N ASN A 136 14.60 -19.62 -8.83
CA ASN A 136 13.34 -19.35 -9.50
C ASN A 136 12.17 -19.63 -8.55
N PHE A 137 11.39 -18.60 -8.26
CA PHE A 137 10.32 -18.64 -7.26
C PHE A 137 8.92 -18.74 -7.86
N GLY A 138 8.75 -18.31 -9.12
CA GLY A 138 7.43 -18.03 -9.70
C GLY A 138 6.74 -16.83 -9.04
N PRO A 139 5.47 -16.57 -9.38
CA PRO A 139 4.73 -15.43 -8.85
C PRO A 139 4.72 -15.39 -7.31
N PRO A 140 4.84 -14.20 -6.68
CA PRO A 140 4.79 -12.86 -7.30
C PRO A 140 6.12 -12.33 -7.86
N PHE A 141 7.20 -13.12 -7.87
CA PHE A 141 8.51 -12.68 -8.36
C PHE A 141 8.61 -12.71 -9.88
N VAL A 142 9.33 -11.75 -10.45
CA VAL A 142 9.74 -11.74 -11.85
C VAL A 142 11.21 -11.34 -11.94
N GLU A 143 12.06 -12.22 -12.46
CA GLU A 143 13.48 -11.92 -12.62
C GLU A 143 13.70 -10.72 -13.58
N PRO A 144 14.62 -9.79 -13.29
CA PRO A 144 15.48 -9.72 -12.09
C PRO A 144 14.74 -9.28 -10.82
N PHE A 145 15.13 -9.86 -9.68
CA PHE A 145 14.69 -9.51 -8.32
C PHE A 145 15.91 -9.34 -7.39
N ALA A 146 15.77 -8.64 -6.27
CA ALA A 146 16.85 -8.47 -5.31
C ALA A 146 16.97 -9.70 -4.39
N ILE A 147 18.19 -10.20 -4.18
CA ILE A 147 18.48 -11.37 -3.37
C ILE A 147 19.80 -11.24 -2.63
N VAL A 148 19.85 -11.80 -1.44
CA VAL A 148 21.07 -12.16 -0.71
C VAL A 148 21.07 -13.68 -0.52
N ASP A 149 22.16 -14.34 -0.90
CA ASP A 149 22.22 -15.80 -1.03
C ASP A 149 23.51 -16.36 -0.41
N SER A 150 23.43 -16.69 0.88
CA SER A 150 24.53 -17.25 1.66
C SER A 150 24.99 -18.63 1.18
N ASP A 151 24.10 -19.44 0.60
CA ASP A 151 24.39 -20.77 0.01
C ASP A 151 25.14 -20.64 -1.34
N ALA A 152 25.11 -19.45 -1.95
CA ALA A 152 25.92 -19.12 -3.13
C ALA A 152 27.16 -18.27 -2.79
N ALA A 153 27.36 -17.92 -1.52
CA ALA A 153 28.54 -17.21 -1.04
C ALA A 153 29.70 -18.18 -0.75
N ASP A 154 30.86 -17.66 -0.31
CA ASP A 154 31.91 -18.52 0.24
C ASP A 154 31.34 -19.33 1.43
N PRO A 155 31.59 -20.63 1.57
CA PRO A 155 31.03 -21.44 2.66
C PRO A 155 31.36 -20.96 4.07
N ASN A 156 32.42 -20.15 4.24
CA ASN A 156 32.79 -19.55 5.52
C ASN A 156 32.37 -18.07 5.63
N ALA A 157 31.62 -17.57 4.64
CA ALA A 157 31.10 -16.22 4.63
C ALA A 157 30.02 -16.04 5.68
N THR A 158 30.24 -15.10 6.59
CA THR A 158 29.17 -14.56 7.40
C THR A 158 28.42 -13.49 6.63
N GLN A 159 27.11 -13.39 6.86
CA GLN A 159 26.24 -12.37 6.27
C GLN A 159 25.80 -11.36 7.33
N ASP A 160 25.85 -10.08 6.98
CA ASP A 160 25.27 -8.96 7.73
C ASP A 160 24.83 -7.85 6.75
N GLU A 161 23.98 -8.24 5.81
CA GLU A 161 23.74 -7.54 4.54
C GLU A 161 22.50 -6.65 4.60
N GLN A 162 22.67 -5.38 4.21
CA GLN A 162 21.57 -4.41 4.25
C GLN A 162 21.31 -3.83 2.86
N LEU A 163 20.04 -3.76 2.49
CA LEU A 163 19.54 -3.01 1.35
C LEU A 163 18.62 -1.91 1.86
N ILE A 164 19.01 -0.67 1.60
CA ILE A 164 18.39 0.52 2.18
C ILE A 164 17.85 1.41 1.06
N THR A 165 16.58 1.79 1.16
CA THR A 165 15.95 2.70 0.20
C THR A 165 16.60 4.09 0.21
N PRO A 166 16.44 4.89 -0.86
CA PRO A 166 16.59 6.34 -0.75
C PRO A 166 15.59 6.92 0.28
N TRP A 167 15.71 8.22 0.55
CA TRP A 167 14.68 8.94 1.32
C TRP A 167 13.37 8.95 0.55
N ILE A 168 12.31 8.46 1.19
CA ILE A 168 10.94 8.45 0.67
C ILE A 168 10.16 9.55 1.36
N SER A 169 9.66 10.53 0.59
CA SER A 169 8.84 11.62 1.14
C SER A 169 7.42 11.14 1.43
N VAL A 170 6.90 11.52 2.60
CA VAL A 170 5.50 11.32 3.00
C VAL A 170 4.68 12.60 2.91
N GLU A 171 5.28 13.71 2.47
CA GLU A 171 4.59 14.98 2.25
C GLU A 171 3.41 14.90 1.27
N PRO A 172 3.45 14.05 0.22
CA PRO A 172 2.29 13.84 -0.63
C PRO A 172 1.10 13.21 0.11
N CYS A 173 1.30 12.57 1.26
CA CYS A 173 0.21 11.89 1.96
C CYS A 173 -0.72 12.86 2.68
N PRO A 174 -2.03 12.80 2.40
CA PRO A 174 -3.01 13.60 3.11
C PRO A 174 -3.25 13.08 4.55
N GLY A 175 -3.85 13.95 5.37
CA GLY A 175 -4.29 13.68 6.73
C GLY A 175 -3.20 13.70 7.82
N ASN A 176 -3.66 13.66 9.06
CA ASN A 176 -2.83 13.67 10.27
C ASN A 176 -3.52 12.84 11.38
N PRO A 177 -3.01 11.66 11.76
CA PRO A 177 -1.78 11.03 11.26
C PRO A 177 -1.94 10.48 9.85
N ARG A 178 -0.88 10.56 9.03
CA ARG A 178 -0.84 9.97 7.67
C ARG A 178 -0.87 8.45 7.78
N LYS A 179 -1.75 7.78 7.04
CA LYS A 179 -1.78 6.31 6.97
C LYS A 179 -0.82 5.82 5.89
N VAL A 180 0.35 5.31 6.30
CA VAL A 180 1.43 4.91 5.39
C VAL A 180 1.72 3.43 5.52
N PHE A 181 1.90 2.76 4.40
CA PHE A 181 2.16 1.34 4.31
C PHE A 181 3.31 1.06 3.35
N ILE A 182 4.00 -0.05 3.59
CA ILE A 182 4.90 -0.67 2.63
C ILE A 182 4.37 -2.04 2.25
N SER A 183 4.40 -2.38 0.97
CA SER A 183 4.22 -3.73 0.47
C SER A 183 5.44 -4.19 -0.31
N PHE A 184 5.81 -5.46 -0.21
CA PHE A 184 6.86 -6.06 -1.02
C PHE A 184 6.63 -7.57 -1.15
N SER A 185 7.06 -8.15 -2.26
CA SER A 185 7.15 -9.59 -2.42
C SER A 185 8.35 -10.10 -1.63
N ASP A 186 8.19 -11.19 -0.87
CA ASP A 186 9.30 -11.85 -0.19
C ASP A 186 9.25 -13.37 -0.30
N TYR A 187 10.44 -13.96 -0.29
CA TYR A 187 10.62 -15.38 -0.07
C TYR A 187 11.96 -15.64 0.59
N MET A 188 11.90 -16.32 1.74
CA MET A 188 13.07 -16.68 2.52
C MET A 188 13.09 -18.19 2.70
N LYS A 189 14.18 -18.81 2.26
CA LYS A 189 14.46 -20.22 2.55
C LYS A 189 15.60 -20.25 3.56
N ARG A 190 15.52 -21.20 4.49
CA ARG A 190 16.38 -21.21 5.68
C ARG A 190 16.90 -22.61 6.00
N LEU A 191 18.05 -22.69 6.67
CA LEU A 191 18.62 -23.88 7.26
C LEU A 191 18.73 -23.75 8.80
N GLU A 192 19.58 -22.86 9.33
CA GLU A 192 19.88 -22.76 10.76
C GLU A 192 19.40 -21.45 11.43
N ALA A 193 20.33 -20.56 11.79
CA ALA A 193 20.13 -19.47 12.75
C ALA A 193 19.88 -18.09 12.10
N GLU A 194 19.82 -18.05 10.77
CA GLU A 194 19.65 -16.83 9.98
C GLU A 194 18.41 -16.01 10.33
N ARG A 195 18.56 -14.72 10.14
CA ARG A 195 17.54 -13.72 10.47
C ARG A 195 17.37 -12.77 9.30
N ALA A 196 16.13 -12.36 9.11
CA ALA A 196 15.80 -11.23 8.26
C ALA A 196 14.93 -10.25 9.05
N ASP A 197 15.11 -8.96 8.85
CA ASP A 197 14.15 -7.95 9.32
C ASP A 197 13.97 -6.79 8.36
N VAL A 198 12.82 -6.14 8.52
CA VAL A 198 12.50 -4.87 7.91
C VAL A 198 12.42 -3.82 9.00
N ALA A 199 13.19 -2.74 8.84
CA ALA A 199 13.22 -1.62 9.77
C ALA A 199 13.06 -0.29 9.02
N ILE A 200 12.61 0.74 9.73
CA ILE A 200 12.47 2.10 9.18
C ILE A 200 13.32 3.08 9.98
N SER A 201 13.78 4.13 9.32
CA SER A 201 14.52 5.23 9.96
C SER A 201 14.01 6.58 9.45
N VAL A 202 13.80 7.52 10.38
CA VAL A 202 13.36 8.90 10.08
C VAL A 202 14.50 9.92 10.24
N ASP A 203 15.63 9.52 10.83
CA ASP A 203 16.82 10.32 11.07
C ASP A 203 18.05 9.83 10.28
N GLY A 204 17.96 8.65 9.66
CA GLY A 204 19.04 7.99 8.94
C GLY A 204 20.04 7.25 9.84
N THR A 205 19.84 7.24 11.16
CA THR A 205 20.78 6.66 12.14
C THR A 205 20.12 5.66 13.09
N SER A 206 18.88 5.91 13.49
CA SER A 206 18.09 5.06 14.39
C SER A 206 17.12 4.22 13.57
N TRP A 207 17.06 2.92 13.85
CA TRP A 207 16.24 1.96 13.10
C TRP A 207 15.16 1.35 14.00
N ALA A 208 13.89 1.56 13.66
CA ALA A 208 12.74 0.93 14.29
C ALA A 208 12.34 -0.33 13.52
N ARG A 209 12.48 -1.50 14.15
CA ARG A 209 12.11 -2.80 13.55
C ARG A 209 10.59 -2.90 13.40
N LYS A 210 10.13 -3.20 12.18
CA LYS A 210 8.71 -3.35 11.84
C LYS A 210 8.27 -4.80 11.75
N HIS A 211 9.15 -5.64 11.23
CA HIS A 211 8.89 -7.06 11.04
C HIS A 211 10.20 -7.81 11.03
N GLY A 212 10.16 -9.11 11.31
CA GLY A 212 11.28 -9.96 10.94
C GLY A 212 11.04 -11.43 11.20
N TRP A 213 11.90 -12.23 10.59
CA TRP A 213 11.79 -13.66 10.50
C TRP A 213 12.90 -14.30 11.34
N SER A 214 12.50 -15.19 12.24
CA SER A 214 13.40 -15.97 13.09
C SER A 214 12.70 -17.24 13.57
N GLY A 215 13.43 -18.29 13.88
CA GLY A 215 12.84 -19.47 14.52
C GLY A 215 11.99 -20.31 13.56
N ALA A 216 10.68 -20.48 13.76
CA ALA A 216 9.83 -21.29 12.85
C ALA A 216 8.89 -20.44 11.96
N VAL A 217 9.02 -19.12 12.01
CA VAL A 217 8.07 -18.18 11.38
C VAL A 217 8.68 -17.61 10.10
N TYR A 218 8.54 -18.34 9.00
CA TYR A 218 9.04 -17.96 7.67
C TYR A 218 7.97 -18.21 6.61
N PRO A 219 7.99 -17.47 5.48
CA PRO A 219 7.15 -17.79 4.35
C PRO A 219 7.43 -19.21 3.86
N VAL A 220 6.41 -20.07 3.87
CA VAL A 220 6.54 -21.43 3.28
C VAL A 220 6.52 -21.40 1.75
N ARG A 221 6.09 -20.28 1.17
CA ARG A 221 5.95 -20.01 -0.27
C ARG A 221 6.22 -18.52 -0.53
N PRO A 222 6.57 -18.15 -1.77
CA PRO A 222 6.60 -16.74 -2.17
C PRO A 222 5.27 -16.05 -1.85
N GLN A 223 5.35 -14.85 -1.29
CA GLN A 223 4.19 -14.10 -0.82
C GLN A 223 4.39 -12.59 -0.98
N THR A 224 3.34 -11.82 -0.70
CA THR A 224 3.43 -10.36 -0.55
C THR A 224 3.21 -10.00 0.92
N THR A 225 4.18 -9.31 1.50
CA THR A 225 4.13 -8.78 2.87
C THR A 225 3.67 -7.33 2.83
N ILE A 226 2.77 -6.95 3.74
CA ILE A 226 2.28 -5.57 3.91
C ILE A 226 2.49 -5.16 5.36
N LEU A 227 3.18 -4.04 5.59
CA LEU A 227 3.46 -3.50 6.92
C LEU A 227 2.89 -2.09 7.06
N ASN A 228 2.19 -1.84 8.17
CA ASN A 228 1.71 -0.51 8.55
C ASN A 228 2.84 0.28 9.23
N LEU A 229 3.16 1.47 8.70
CA LEU A 229 4.23 2.37 9.16
C LEU A 229 3.70 3.63 9.85
N THR A 230 2.38 3.79 9.95
CA THR A 230 1.68 5.02 10.38
C THR A 230 2.24 5.60 11.68
N ASN A 231 2.42 4.75 12.71
CA ASN A 231 2.81 5.22 14.04
C ASN A 231 4.27 5.66 14.08
N GLU A 232 5.15 4.94 13.39
CA GLU A 232 6.58 5.23 13.35
C GLU A 232 6.93 6.48 12.55
N LEU A 233 6.04 6.89 11.64
CA LEU A 233 6.20 8.07 10.80
C LEU A 233 5.46 9.30 11.34
N ALA A 234 4.94 9.25 12.56
CA ALA A 234 4.27 10.38 13.19
C ALA A 234 5.20 11.61 13.28
N GLY A 235 4.84 12.69 12.58
CA GLY A 235 5.63 13.92 12.52
C GLY A 235 6.82 13.89 11.56
N ALA A 236 7.11 12.75 10.91
CA ALA A 236 8.18 12.66 9.92
C ALA A 236 7.74 13.25 8.55
N THR A 237 8.68 13.85 7.83
CA THR A 237 8.49 14.32 6.44
C THR A 237 9.03 13.35 5.40
N SER A 238 10.02 12.55 5.79
CA SER A 238 10.59 11.48 4.97
C SER A 238 11.16 10.37 5.84
N PHE A 239 11.39 9.20 5.25
CA PHE A 239 12.00 8.06 5.93
C PHE A 239 12.79 7.18 4.96
N LYS A 240 13.55 6.24 5.52
CA LYS A 240 14.18 5.13 4.80
C LYS A 240 13.64 3.80 5.30
N VAL A 241 13.67 2.79 4.44
CA VAL A 241 13.39 1.39 4.77
C VAL A 241 14.68 0.60 4.60
N ARG A 242 14.95 -0.32 5.53
CA ARG A 242 16.06 -1.27 5.45
C ARG A 242 15.52 -2.69 5.44
N PHE A 243 16.00 -3.47 4.50
CA PHE A 243 15.92 -4.93 4.47
C PHE A 243 17.27 -5.47 4.95
N HIS A 244 17.30 -6.24 6.03
CA HIS A 244 18.52 -6.69 6.68
C HIS A 244 18.53 -8.21 6.82
N TYR A 245 19.52 -8.90 6.24
CA TYR A 245 19.76 -10.33 6.37
C TYR A 245 21.06 -10.58 7.13
N TYR A 246 21.03 -11.35 8.20
CA TYR A 246 22.18 -11.49 9.09
C TYR A 246 22.17 -12.79 9.87
N ASN A 247 23.31 -13.07 10.51
CA ASN A 247 23.54 -14.29 11.28
C ASN A 247 23.34 -15.55 10.43
N ALA A 248 23.78 -15.49 9.17
CA ALA A 248 23.70 -16.55 8.19
C ALA A 248 25.09 -16.89 7.65
N SER A 249 25.35 -18.16 7.41
CA SER A 249 26.53 -18.70 6.72
C SER A 249 26.15 -20.04 6.12
N ASP A 250 26.20 -20.18 4.79
CA ASP A 250 25.77 -21.41 4.10
C ASP A 250 24.33 -21.85 4.48
N ASP A 251 23.43 -20.87 4.63
CA ASP A 251 22.11 -21.00 5.26
C ASP A 251 20.94 -20.80 4.28
N TYR A 252 21.21 -20.75 2.97
CA TYR A 252 20.32 -20.33 1.87
C TYR A 252 20.19 -18.81 1.71
N TYR A 253 18.97 -18.26 1.62
CA TYR A 253 18.75 -16.96 0.97
C TYR A 253 17.49 -16.24 1.42
N TRP A 254 17.50 -14.93 1.19
CA TRP A 254 16.31 -14.09 1.20
C TRP A 254 16.23 -13.26 -0.06
N ALA A 255 15.08 -13.33 -0.74
CA ALA A 255 14.76 -12.52 -1.90
C ALA A 255 13.59 -11.58 -1.64
N ILE A 256 13.65 -10.39 -2.24
CA ILE A 256 12.57 -9.41 -2.27
C ILE A 256 12.36 -8.86 -3.69
N ASP A 257 11.13 -8.43 -3.96
CA ASP A 257 10.73 -7.84 -5.24
C ASP A 257 9.51 -6.92 -5.03
N ASN A 258 9.13 -6.12 -6.03
CA ASN A 258 7.90 -5.29 -6.04
C ASN A 258 7.72 -4.42 -4.78
N VAL A 259 8.77 -3.73 -4.35
CA VAL A 259 8.74 -2.85 -3.18
C VAL A 259 7.92 -1.61 -3.50
N ARG A 260 6.86 -1.36 -2.74
CA ARG A 260 6.00 -0.18 -2.89
C ARG A 260 5.74 0.46 -1.55
N VAL A 261 5.82 1.79 -1.49
CA VAL A 261 5.29 2.59 -0.39
C VAL A 261 4.12 3.39 -0.91
N PHE A 262 3.01 3.32 -0.20
CA PHE A 262 1.80 4.05 -0.53
C PHE A 262 1.14 4.57 0.73
N CYS A 263 0.23 5.52 0.56
CA CYS A 263 -0.59 6.00 1.65
C CYS A 263 -2.05 6.15 1.27
N GLU A 264 -2.86 6.07 2.32
CA GLU A 264 -4.30 6.26 2.30
C GLU A 264 -4.64 7.59 2.95
N ASP A 265 -5.75 8.19 2.53
CA ASP A 265 -6.28 9.39 3.18
C ASP A 265 -7.02 9.02 4.49
N PRO A 266 -6.53 9.41 5.68
CA PRO A 266 -7.17 9.10 6.96
C PRO A 266 -8.53 9.76 7.14
N SER A 267 -8.84 10.82 6.40
CA SER A 267 -10.17 11.44 6.41
C SER A 267 -11.28 10.47 5.98
N LEU A 268 -10.91 9.31 5.43
CA LEU A 268 -11.77 8.23 4.96
C LEU A 268 -12.39 7.34 6.03
N GLY A 269 -11.93 7.37 7.29
CA GLY A 269 -12.66 6.77 8.41
C GLY A 269 -12.79 5.23 8.46
N ILE A 270 -11.98 4.46 7.72
CA ILE A 270 -12.05 2.98 7.73
C ILE A 270 -10.78 2.36 8.35
N GLU A 271 -10.94 1.40 9.26
CA GLU A 271 -9.87 0.88 10.14
C GLU A 271 -9.20 -0.44 9.69
N ASN A 272 -9.65 -1.13 8.63
CA ASN A 272 -9.19 -2.50 8.33
C ASN A 272 -8.83 -2.73 6.84
N TYR A 273 -7.54 -2.62 6.49
CA TYR A 273 -7.02 -2.68 5.10
C TYR A 273 -5.98 -3.77 4.72
N PRO A 274 -5.40 -4.63 5.57
CA PRO A 274 -4.15 -5.33 5.19
C PRO A 274 -4.28 -6.47 4.16
N LEU A 275 -5.43 -6.73 3.52
CA LEU A 275 -5.64 -7.99 2.80
C LEU A 275 -5.65 -7.94 1.26
N TYR A 276 -5.92 -6.82 0.59
CA TYR A 276 -6.07 -6.85 -0.88
C TYR A 276 -5.74 -5.51 -1.54
N LEU A 277 -4.45 -5.21 -1.69
CA LEU A 277 -4.00 -4.42 -2.84
C LEU A 277 -4.09 -5.32 -4.07
N PRO A 278 -4.40 -4.78 -5.27
CA PRO A 278 -4.16 -5.56 -6.47
C PRO A 278 -2.67 -5.92 -6.48
N LEU A 279 -2.40 -7.22 -6.45
CA LEU A 279 -1.19 -7.82 -6.98
C LEU A 279 -1.04 -7.32 -8.41
N VAL A 280 -0.47 -6.14 -8.61
CA VAL A 280 0.09 -5.80 -9.90
C VAL A 280 1.33 -6.68 -9.98
N LEU A 281 1.11 -7.93 -10.39
CA LEU A 281 2.13 -8.71 -11.06
C LEU A 281 2.72 -7.77 -12.10
N ARG A 282 4.05 -7.70 -12.16
CA ARG A 282 4.74 -7.27 -13.38
C ARG A 282 4.04 -7.97 -14.55
N MET A 283 3.30 -7.21 -15.36
CA MET A 283 2.78 -7.77 -16.61
C MET A 283 4.01 -8.01 -17.47
N GLN A 284 4.26 -9.29 -17.79
CA GLN A 284 5.29 -9.70 -18.73
C GLN A 284 5.15 -8.99 -20.08
#